data_AF-A0A518GLX2-F1
#
_entry.id   AF-A0A518GLX2-F1
#
_cell.length_a   1.000
_cell.length_b   1.000
_cell.length_c   1.000
_cell.angle_alpha   90.00
_cell.angle_beta   90.00
_cell.angle_gamma   90.00
#
_symmetry.space_group_name_H-M   'P 1'
#
loop_
_entity.id
_entity.type
_entity.pdbx_description
1 polymer ?
#
loop_
_entity_poly.entity_id
_entity_poly.type
_entity_poly.pdbx_seq_one_letter_code
_entity_poly.pdbx_strand_id
1 'polypeptide(L)'
;MPNSDGARRSLRKQLKRRAANRVLRSVLRTTVKKTRLTFTAVVTGGPVDDATTQLRVAIKKIDQMAARGLIHKNKAARDKSRLTISLNKALAAKTAAGQTPAAQ
;
A
#
# COMPACT_ATOMS: atom_id res chain seq x y z
N MET A 1 -4.52 23.38 -27.98
CA MET A 1 -3.16 23.87 -27.66
C MET A 1 -3.27 25.06 -26.72
N PRO A 2 -2.25 25.36 -25.88
CA PRO A 2 -2.26 26.57 -25.06
C PRO A 2 -2.42 27.82 -25.94
N ASN A 3 -3.38 28.68 -25.61
CA ASN A 3 -3.71 29.90 -26.35
C ASN A 3 -2.97 31.14 -25.81
N SER A 4 -2.19 31.00 -24.73
CA SER A 4 -1.40 32.06 -24.12
C SER A 4 -0.05 31.55 -23.61
N ASP A 5 0.93 32.44 -23.46
CA ASP A 5 2.25 32.10 -22.93
C ASP A 5 2.21 31.63 -21.46
N GLY A 6 1.25 32.14 -20.69
CA GLY A 6 0.94 31.64 -19.34
C GLY A 6 0.52 30.17 -19.39
N ALA A 7 -0.44 29.83 -20.25
CA ALA A 7 -0.92 28.46 -20.41
C ALA A 7 0.20 27.52 -20.91
N ARG A 8 1.05 27.96 -21.84
CA ARG A 8 2.20 27.18 -22.33
C ARG A 8 3.20 26.89 -21.21
N ARG A 9 3.47 27.85 -20.31
CA ARG A 9 4.33 27.66 -19.13
C ARG A 9 3.70 26.68 -18.14
N SER A 10 2.41 26.80 -17.85
CA SER A 10 1.69 25.89 -16.94
C SER A 10 1.68 24.46 -17.47
N LEU A 11 1.44 24.26 -18.77
CA LEU A 11 1.48 22.93 -19.40
C LEU A 11 2.84 22.26 -19.22
N ARG A 12 3.96 22.97 -19.46
CA ARG A 12 5.31 22.43 -19.24
C ARG A 12 5.52 21.98 -17.78
N LYS A 13 5.11 22.79 -16.81
CA LYS A 13 5.19 22.44 -15.37
C LYS A 13 4.33 21.22 -15.04
N GLN A 14 3.12 21.17 -15.58
CA GLN A 14 2.18 20.06 -15.35
C GLN A 14 2.72 18.74 -15.90
N LEU A 15 3.28 18.72 -17.10
CA LEU A 15 3.86 17.51 -17.71
C LEU A 15 4.99 16.92 -16.86
N LYS A 16 5.89 17.78 -16.36
CA LYS A 16 6.98 17.37 -15.46
C LYS A 16 6.43 16.75 -14.16
N ARG A 17 5.49 17.44 -13.50
CA ARG A 17 4.83 16.94 -12.28
C ARG A 17 4.07 15.64 -12.53
N ARG A 18 3.38 15.52 -13.66
CA ARG A 18 2.62 14.32 -14.06
C ARG A 18 3.55 13.12 -14.21
N ALA A 19 4.69 13.28 -14.87
CA ALA A 19 5.66 12.21 -15.06
C ALA A 19 6.19 11.69 -13.71
N ALA A 20 6.63 12.59 -12.82
CA ALA A 20 7.12 12.22 -11.50
C ALA A 20 6.03 11.54 -10.63
N ASN A 21 4.83 12.12 -10.60
CA ASN A 21 3.71 11.58 -9.82
C ASN A 21 3.25 10.20 -10.33
N ARG A 22 3.34 9.94 -11.64
CA ARG A 22 3.02 8.63 -12.22
C ARG A 22 3.95 7.55 -11.66
N VAL A 23 5.24 7.82 -11.59
CA VAL A 23 6.23 6.86 -11.05
C VAL A 23 5.94 6.60 -9.57
N LEU A 24 5.76 7.65 -8.77
CA LEU A 24 5.47 7.51 -7.33
C LEU A 24 4.18 6.73 -7.06
N ARG A 25 3.12 6.98 -7.85
CA ARG A 25 1.85 6.22 -7.75
C ARG A 25 2.05 4.75 -8.12
N SER A 26 2.88 4.46 -9.12
CA SER A 26 3.22 3.08 -9.48
C SER A 26 3.94 2.38 -8.33
N VAL A 27 4.96 3.01 -7.75
CA VAL A 27 5.70 2.47 -6.59
C VAL A 27 4.78 2.19 -5.40
N LEU A 28 3.84 3.09 -5.10
CA LEU A 28 2.86 2.88 -4.03
C LEU A 28 1.97 1.66 -4.33
N ARG A 29 1.41 1.56 -5.54
CA ARG A 29 0.57 0.43 -5.94
C ARG A 29 1.34 -0.90 -5.87
N THR A 30 2.58 -0.91 -6.35
CA THR A 30 3.45 -2.09 -6.29
C THR A 30 3.77 -2.49 -4.86
N THR A 31 4.03 -1.53 -3.98
CA THR A 31 4.27 -1.80 -2.55
C THR A 31 3.03 -2.44 -1.91
N VAL A 32 1.84 -1.87 -2.13
CA VAL A 32 0.57 -2.42 -1.60
C VAL A 32 0.26 -3.80 -2.18
N LYS A 33 0.59 -4.05 -3.47
CA LYS A 33 0.43 -5.37 -4.09
C LYS A 33 1.37 -6.39 -3.44
N LYS A 34 2.64 -6.04 -3.26
CA LYS A 34 3.64 -6.90 -2.61
C LYS A 34 3.19 -7.29 -1.19
N THR A 35 2.73 -6.34 -0.39
CA THR A 35 2.26 -6.64 0.97
C THR A 35 1.04 -7.57 1.00
N ARG A 36 0.12 -7.43 0.04
CA ARG A 36 -1.02 -8.36 -0.05
C ARG A 36 -0.58 -9.77 -0.42
N LEU A 37 0.37 -9.90 -1.34
CA LEU A 37 0.93 -11.20 -1.75
C LEU A 37 1.69 -11.87 -0.59
N THR A 38 2.43 -11.10 0.22
CA THR A 38 3.09 -11.65 1.40
C THR A 38 2.06 -12.13 2.44
N PHE A 39 0.94 -11.42 2.62
CA PHE A 39 -0.11 -11.86 3.53
C PHE A 39 -0.80 -13.15 3.06
N THR A 40 -1.04 -13.31 1.77
CA THR A 40 -1.56 -14.57 1.24
C THR A 40 -0.58 -15.73 1.45
N ALA A 41 0.73 -15.47 1.35
CA ALA A 41 1.76 -16.48 1.62
C ALA A 41 1.85 -16.85 3.12
N VAL A 42 1.53 -15.94 4.05
CA VAL A 42 1.42 -16.28 5.47
C VAL A 42 0.31 -17.29 5.72
N VAL A 43 -0.83 -17.15 5.04
CA VAL A 43 -1.97 -18.09 5.18
C VAL A 43 -1.58 -19.50 4.75
N THR A 44 -0.71 -19.64 3.74
CA THR A 44 -0.23 -20.94 3.25
C THR A 44 0.96 -21.50 4.05
N GLY A 45 1.28 -20.94 5.22
CA GLY A 45 2.33 -21.45 6.11
C GLY A 45 3.63 -20.63 6.14
N GLY A 46 3.66 -19.44 5.53
CA GLY A 46 4.83 -18.58 5.52
C GLY A 46 5.19 -17.94 6.89
N PRO A 47 6.40 -17.34 6.99
CA PRO A 47 6.87 -16.67 8.20
C PRO A 47 6.04 -15.42 8.51
N VAL A 48 5.63 -15.30 9.78
CA VAL A 48 4.79 -14.18 10.26
C VAL A 48 5.59 -12.89 10.42
N ASP A 49 6.87 -13.00 10.81
CA ASP A 49 7.74 -11.84 11.04
C ASP A 49 7.98 -11.01 9.77
N ASP A 50 8.08 -11.67 8.61
CA ASP A 50 8.22 -11.01 7.32
C ASP A 50 6.98 -10.16 6.99
N ALA A 51 5.79 -10.65 7.34
CA ALA A 51 4.56 -9.94 7.09
C ALA A 51 4.42 -8.69 7.97
N THR A 52 4.81 -8.76 9.24
CA THR A 52 4.81 -7.58 10.13
C THR A 52 5.81 -6.53 9.66
N THR A 53 6.99 -6.95 9.20
CA THR A 53 8.03 -6.07 8.68
C THR A 53 7.59 -5.40 7.38
N GLN A 54 7.00 -6.16 6.45
CA GLN A 54 6.46 -5.60 5.21
C GLN A 54 5.30 -4.62 5.47
N LEU A 55 4.45 -4.88 6.46
CA LEU A 55 3.40 -3.95 6.85
C LEU A 55 3.98 -2.62 7.33
N ARG A 56 5.01 -2.64 8.19
CA ARG A 56 5.69 -1.41 8.67
C ARG A 56 6.27 -0.60 7.51
N VAL A 57 6.93 -1.28 6.55
CA VAL A 57 7.49 -0.63 5.35
C VAL A 57 6.38 -0.02 4.49
N ALA A 58 5.25 -0.71 4.31
CA ALA A 58 4.13 -0.21 3.53
C ALA A 58 3.47 1.02 4.19
N ILE A 59 3.26 0.99 5.50
CA ILE A 59 2.72 2.12 6.27
C ILE A 59 3.63 3.34 6.11
N LYS A 60 4.95 3.17 6.30
CA LYS A 60 5.94 4.24 6.11
C LYS A 60 5.83 4.86 4.72
N LYS A 61 5.75 4.05 3.66
CA LYS A 61 5.63 4.57 2.28
C LYS A 61 4.29 5.27 2.04
N ILE A 62 3.18 4.77 2.58
CA ILE A 62 1.86 5.40 2.45
C ILE A 62 1.88 6.79 3.10
N ASP A 63 2.41 6.90 4.32
CA ASP A 63 2.46 8.16 5.05
C ASP A 63 3.41 9.17 4.40
N GLN A 64 4.56 8.72 3.86
CA GLN A 64 5.45 9.58 3.05
C GLN A 64 4.75 10.14 1.80
N MET A 65 3.92 9.34 1.12
CA MET A 65 3.18 9.81 -0.06
C MET A 65 2.02 10.74 0.29
N ALA A 66 1.44 10.57 1.49
CA ALA A 66 0.42 11.48 2.01
C ALA A 66 1.03 12.84 2.38
N ALA A 67 2.18 12.85 3.06
CA ALA A 67 2.91 14.07 3.41
C ALA A 67 3.33 14.88 2.16
N ARG A 68 3.67 14.18 1.07
CA ARG A 68 3.96 14.80 -0.25
C ARG A 68 2.71 15.32 -0.99
N GLY A 69 1.51 15.13 -0.46
CA GLY A 69 0.25 15.52 -1.10
C GLY A 69 -0.12 14.67 -2.32
N LEU A 70 0.53 13.52 -2.54
CA LEU A 70 0.24 12.66 -3.70
C LEU A 70 -1.06 11.88 -3.52
N ILE A 71 -1.36 11.49 -2.27
CA ILE A 71 -2.61 10.87 -1.83
C ILE A 71 -3.22 11.70 -0.69
N HIS A 72 -4.55 11.73 -0.62
CA HIS A 72 -5.23 12.42 0.47
C HIS A 72 -5.06 11.68 1.81
N LYS A 73 -5.06 12.41 2.92
CA LYS A 73 -4.96 11.84 4.29
C LYS A 73 -5.99 10.72 4.54
N ASN A 74 -7.23 10.90 4.09
CA ASN A 74 -8.28 9.89 4.23
C ASN A 74 -8.01 8.64 3.38
N LYS A 75 -7.36 8.79 2.23
CA LYS A 75 -6.95 7.64 1.42
C LYS A 75 -5.83 6.87 2.12
N ALA A 76 -4.84 7.59 2.66
CA ALA A 76 -3.78 6.97 3.46
C ALA A 76 -4.34 6.21 4.66
N ALA A 77 -5.23 6.83 5.44
CA ALA A 77 -5.90 6.18 6.58
C ALA A 77 -6.67 4.93 6.18
N ARG A 78 -7.44 4.99 5.08
CA ARG A 78 -8.20 3.85 4.54
C ARG A 78 -7.28 2.70 4.10
N ASP A 79 -6.18 3.02 3.42
CA ASP A 79 -5.24 2.02 2.95
C ASP A 79 -4.49 1.36 4.14
N LYS A 80 -4.11 2.13 5.17
CA LYS A 80 -3.54 1.60 6.43
C LYS A 80 -4.51 0.65 7.13
N SER A 81 -5.75 1.10 7.37
CA SER A 81 -6.78 0.28 8.04
C SER A 81 -7.02 -1.04 7.30
N ARG A 82 -7.16 -1.00 5.97
CA ARG A 82 -7.38 -2.22 5.16
C ARG A 82 -6.20 -3.19 5.24
N LEU A 83 -4.96 -2.71 5.20
CA LEU A 83 -3.78 -3.57 5.29
C LEU A 83 -3.67 -4.25 6.66
N THR A 84 -3.92 -3.51 7.75
CA THR A 84 -3.93 -4.08 9.10
C THR A 84 -5.01 -5.13 9.27
N ILE A 85 -6.23 -4.86 8.79
CA ILE A 85 -7.34 -5.83 8.83
C ILE A 85 -6.98 -7.09 8.04
N SER A 86 -6.36 -6.95 6.86
CA SER A 86 -5.92 -8.09 6.07
C SER A 86 -4.87 -8.95 6.79
N LEU A 87 -3.90 -8.34 7.47
CA LEU A 87 -2.92 -9.09 8.27
C LEU A 87 -3.60 -9.84 9.41
N ASN A 88 -4.46 -9.16 10.18
CA ASN A 88 -5.16 -9.78 11.31
C ASN A 88 -6.03 -10.96 10.85
N LYS A 89 -6.69 -10.84 9.70
CA LYS A 89 -7.43 -11.96 9.09
C LYS A 89 -6.53 -13.12 8.69
N ALA A 90 -5.37 -12.84 8.10
CA ALA A 90 -4.41 -13.87 7.74
C ALA A 90 -3.86 -14.62 8.97
N LEU A 91 -3.58 -13.89 10.06
CA LEU A 91 -3.16 -14.48 11.33
C LEU A 91 -4.28 -15.31 11.96
N ALA A 92 -5.51 -14.80 12.00
CA ALA A 92 -6.65 -15.54 12.52
C ALA A 92 -6.91 -16.84 11.74
N ALA A 93 -6.78 -16.81 10.41
CA ALA A 93 -6.90 -18.00 9.58
C ALA A 93 -5.80 -19.04 9.87
N LYS A 94 -4.56 -18.59 10.11
CA LYS A 94 -3.46 -19.47 10.53
C LYS A 94 -3.72 -20.10 11.90
N THR A 95 -4.20 -19.31 12.87
CA THR A 95 -4.55 -19.83 14.21
C THR A 95 -5.70 -20.83 14.15
N ALA A 96 -6.73 -20.56 13.34
CA ALA A 96 -7.86 -21.47 13.15
C ALA A 96 -7.45 -22.80 12.50
N ALA A 97 -6.47 -22.78 11.58
CA ALA A 97 -5.92 -24.01 10.99
C ALA A 97 -5.08 -24.86 11.98
N GLY A 98 -4.57 -24.26 13.06
CA GLY A 98 -3.84 -24.95 14.13
C GLY A 98 -4.73 -25.52 15.24
N GLN A 99 -6.03 -25.20 15.26
CA GLN A 99 -7.01 -25.75 16.19
C GLN A 99 -7.85 -26.81 15.46
N THR A 100 -7.28 -27.98 15.22
CA THR A 100 -8.12 -29.18 15.18
C THR A 100 -8.56 -29.41 16.62
N PRO A 101 -9.86 -29.32 16.95
CA PRO A 101 -10.31 -29.65 18.30
C PRO A 101 -9.90 -31.09 18.55
N ALA A 102 -9.05 -31.31 19.54
CA ALA A 102 -8.74 -32.63 20.02
C ALA A 102 -10.06 -33.29 20.41
N ALA A 103 -10.50 -34.23 19.57
CA ALA A 103 -11.54 -35.17 19.93
C ALA A 103 -10.93 -36.15 20.91
N GLN A 104 -11.20 -35.96 22.21
CA GLN A 104 -11.33 -36.98 23.25
C GLN A 104 -12.34 -36.49 24.27
#